data_AF-A0A0S8CHW8-F1
#
_entry.id   AF-A0A0S8CHW8-F1
#
_cell.length_a   1.000
_cell.length_b   1.000
_cell.length_c   1.000
_cell.angle_alpha   90.00
_cell.angle_beta   90.00
_cell.angle_gamma   90.00
#
_symmetry.space_group_name_H-M   'P 1'
#
loop_
_entity.id
_entity.type
_entity.pdbx_description
1 polymer ?
#
loop_
_entity_poly.entity_id
_entity_poly.type
_entity_poly.pdbx_seq_one_letter_code
_entity_poly.pdbx_strand_id
1 'polypeptide(L)'
;MDLAELKEKKINELTKLARDYNVEGISGMRKQELIFAILQAKAKQAKDEKNGMVTGRGVLEILPDGFGFLRAPAYNYLPGPDDIYVSPSQIRRLNLRTGDTVEGLVRSPKDSERYFALLKVKSINFEAPEKAKDKTLFSNLTPLHPNERINLEAKKDEFSTRIMNIM
;
A
#
# COMPACT_ATOMS: atom_id res chain seq x y z
N MET A 1 -3.29 11.02 -8.58
CA MET A 1 -2.01 11.07 -7.86
C MET A 1 -2.12 10.15 -6.68
N ASP A 2 -1.44 9.03 -6.83
CA ASP A 2 -1.29 7.99 -5.84
C ASP A 2 -0.15 8.37 -4.88
N LEU A 3 -0.25 7.97 -3.61
CA LEU A 3 0.85 8.05 -2.66
C LEU A 3 2.08 7.29 -3.20
N ALA A 4 1.88 6.18 -3.92
CA ALA A 4 2.95 5.39 -4.54
C ALA A 4 3.73 6.21 -5.59
N GLU A 5 3.04 6.91 -6.48
CA GLU A 5 3.65 7.75 -7.53
C GLU A 5 4.54 8.85 -6.93
N LEU A 6 4.11 9.48 -5.83
CA LEU A 6 4.89 10.52 -5.16
C LEU A 6 6.14 9.97 -4.48
N LYS A 7 6.10 8.72 -3.99
CA LYS A 7 7.26 8.05 -3.38
C LYS A 7 8.35 7.74 -4.42
N GLU A 8 7.98 7.43 -5.66
CA GLU A 8 8.95 7.11 -6.73
C GLU A 8 9.69 8.35 -7.27
N LYS A 9 9.10 9.55 -7.14
CA LYS A 9 9.71 10.79 -7.63
C LYS A 9 11.01 11.15 -6.90
N LYS A 10 11.95 11.74 -7.66
CA LYS A 10 13.19 12.31 -7.12
C LYS A 10 12.88 13.55 -6.29
N ILE A 11 13.74 13.85 -5.31
CA ILE A 11 13.54 15.01 -4.42
C ILE A 11 13.44 16.34 -5.20
N ASN A 12 14.19 16.47 -6.30
CA ASN A 12 14.14 17.64 -7.18
C ASN A 12 12.79 17.80 -7.91
N GLU A 13 12.11 16.70 -8.22
CA GLU A 13 10.76 16.74 -8.81
C GLU A 13 9.73 17.10 -7.74
N LEU A 14 9.87 16.53 -6.54
CA LEU A 14 9.00 16.83 -5.41
C LEU A 14 9.12 18.30 -4.99
N THR A 15 10.31 18.88 -4.98
CA THR A 15 10.48 20.30 -4.63
C THR A 15 9.88 21.23 -5.69
N LYS A 16 9.92 20.87 -6.97
CA LYS A 16 9.21 21.58 -8.04
C LYS A 16 7.70 21.51 -7.82
N LEU A 17 7.16 20.30 -7.65
CA LEU A 17 5.74 20.09 -7.34
C LEU A 17 5.30 20.86 -6.09
N ALA A 18 6.10 20.88 -5.03
CA ALA A 18 5.79 21.62 -3.80
C ALA A 18 5.69 23.13 -4.05
N ARG A 19 6.54 23.70 -4.90
CA ARG A 19 6.43 25.11 -5.31
C ARG A 19 5.16 25.35 -6.13
N ASP A 20 4.83 24.47 -7.06
CA ASP A 20 3.61 24.57 -7.88
C ASP A 20 2.34 24.57 -7.01
N TYR A 21 2.37 23.84 -5.88
CA TYR A 21 1.28 23.81 -4.89
C TYR A 21 1.37 24.87 -3.78
N ASN A 22 2.28 25.86 -3.88
CA ASN A 22 2.49 26.91 -2.88
C ASN A 22 2.79 26.39 -1.45
N VAL A 23 3.59 25.33 -1.34
CA VAL A 23 4.09 24.83 -0.06
C VAL A 23 5.22 25.74 0.46
N GLU A 24 5.05 26.30 1.65
CA GLU A 24 6.09 27.10 2.33
C GLU A 24 7.09 26.21 3.07
N GLY A 25 8.30 26.74 3.33
CA GLY A 25 9.28 26.06 4.18
C GLY A 25 9.92 24.80 3.57
N ILE A 26 9.93 24.67 2.23
CA ILE A 26 10.50 23.50 1.52
C ILE A 26 11.97 23.25 1.89
N SER A 27 12.72 24.32 2.14
CA SER A 27 14.15 24.28 2.47
C SER A 27 14.37 23.66 3.85
N GLY A 28 14.78 22.39 3.87
CA GLY A 28 15.06 21.62 5.10
C GLY A 28 14.11 20.45 5.34
N MET A 29 13.01 20.36 4.59
CA MET A 29 12.08 19.23 4.70
C MET A 29 12.73 17.94 4.20
N ARG A 30 12.52 16.84 4.94
CA ARG A 30 12.84 15.50 4.46
C ARG A 30 11.89 15.14 3.32
N LYS A 31 12.29 14.18 2.45
CA LYS A 31 11.46 13.71 1.32
C LYS A 31 10.02 13.40 1.73
N GLN A 32 9.85 12.81 2.90
CA GLN A 32 8.54 12.44 3.41
C GLN A 32 7.69 13.63 3.87
N GLU A 33 8.28 14.58 4.60
CA GLU A 33 7.62 15.83 5.01
C GLU A 33 7.19 16.62 3.78
N LEU A 34 8.01 16.61 2.74
CA LEU A 34 7.71 17.23 1.45
C LEU A 34 6.53 16.55 0.74
N ILE A 35 6.50 15.20 0.69
CA ILE A 35 5.34 14.45 0.16
C ILE A 35 4.08 14.79 0.95
N PHE A 36 4.17 14.83 2.28
CA PHE A 36 3.05 15.18 3.15
C PHE A 36 2.53 16.58 2.87
N ALA A 37 3.43 17.57 2.79
CA ALA A 37 3.07 18.96 2.54
C ALA A 37 2.44 19.15 1.15
N ILE A 38 2.95 18.47 0.11
CA ILE A 38 2.35 18.46 -1.23
C ILE A 38 0.93 17.89 -1.18
N LEU A 39 0.73 16.75 -0.50
CA LEU A 39 -0.57 16.12 -0.38
C LEU A 39 -1.57 17.00 0.39
N GLN A 40 -1.11 17.65 1.46
CA GLN A 40 -1.93 18.55 2.25
C GLN A 40 -2.31 19.83 1.47
N ALA A 41 -1.35 20.44 0.77
CA ALA A 41 -1.60 21.60 -0.07
C ALA A 41 -2.59 21.28 -1.19
N LYS A 42 -2.44 20.13 -1.83
CA LYS A 42 -3.37 19.64 -2.84
C LYS A 42 -4.77 19.40 -2.25
N ALA A 43 -4.87 18.77 -1.09
CA ALA A 43 -6.14 18.55 -0.42
C ALA A 43 -6.84 19.88 -0.04
N LYS A 44 -6.08 20.92 0.32
CA LYS A 44 -6.61 22.27 0.60
C LYS A 44 -7.06 23.01 -0.68
N GLN A 45 -6.35 22.84 -1.80
CA GLN A 45 -6.71 23.47 -3.07
C GLN A 45 -7.91 22.81 -3.75
N ALA A 46 -8.13 21.51 -3.52
CA ALA A 46 -9.35 20.83 -3.90
C ALA A 46 -10.51 21.32 -3.03
N LYS A 47 -11.24 22.35 -3.49
CA LYS A 47 -12.46 22.91 -2.84
C LYS A 47 -13.58 21.88 -2.58
N ASP A 48 -13.47 20.68 -3.13
CA ASP A 48 -14.33 19.55 -2.84
C ASP A 48 -13.61 18.56 -1.92
N GLU A 49 -14.17 18.27 -0.74
CA GLU A 49 -13.70 17.24 0.20
C GLU A 49 -13.51 15.86 -0.47
N LYS A 50 -14.08 15.64 -1.66
CA LYS A 50 -13.93 14.42 -2.47
C LYS A 50 -12.64 14.35 -3.29
N ASN A 51 -11.97 15.47 -3.60
CA ASN A 51 -10.79 15.50 -4.49
C ASN A 51 -9.45 15.58 -3.76
N GLY A 52 -9.44 15.80 -2.43
CA GLY A 52 -8.25 15.72 -1.58
C GLY A 52 -7.88 14.30 -1.13
N MET A 53 -8.66 13.29 -1.54
CA MET A 53 -8.46 11.91 -1.12
C MET A 53 -7.36 11.26 -1.97
N VAL A 54 -6.29 10.84 -1.32
CA VAL A 54 -5.17 10.14 -1.95
C VAL A 54 -5.49 8.65 -1.92
N THR A 55 -5.07 7.88 -2.92
CA THR A 55 -5.12 6.42 -2.83
C THR A 55 -3.81 5.92 -2.24
N GLY A 56 -3.90 4.91 -1.38
CA GLY A 56 -2.73 4.24 -0.81
C GLY A 56 -2.93 2.73 -0.86
N ARG A 57 -1.80 2.01 -0.97
CA ARG A 57 -1.76 0.55 -1.03
C ARG A 57 -0.61 0.01 -0.18
N GLY A 58 -0.85 -1.12 0.48
CA GLY A 58 0.19 -1.86 1.20
C GLY A 58 -0.32 -3.21 1.69
N VAL A 59 0.55 -3.96 2.36
CA VAL A 59 0.23 -5.26 2.97
C VAL A 59 -0.06 -5.05 4.46
N LEU A 60 -1.22 -5.52 4.90
CA LEU A 60 -1.68 -5.34 6.28
C LEU A 60 -0.84 -6.17 7.25
N GLU A 61 -0.36 -5.52 8.30
CA GLU A 61 0.15 -6.14 9.52
C GLU A 61 -0.73 -5.72 10.69
N ILE A 62 -1.36 -6.70 11.34
CA ILE A 62 -2.19 -6.48 12.54
C ILE A 62 -1.32 -6.68 13.78
N LEU A 63 -1.31 -5.69 14.67
CA LEU A 63 -0.58 -5.71 15.94
C LEU A 63 -1.43 -6.31 17.06
N PRO A 64 -0.82 -6.71 18.21
CA PRO A 64 -1.53 -7.35 19.32
C PRO A 64 -2.73 -6.56 19.85
N ASP A 65 -2.67 -5.22 19.80
CA ASP A 65 -3.74 -4.31 20.23
C ASP A 65 -4.93 -4.27 19.25
N GLY A 66 -4.86 -5.01 18.14
CA GLY A 66 -5.95 -5.20 17.17
C GLY A 66 -6.09 -4.11 16.11
N PHE A 67 -5.27 -3.05 16.15
CA PHE A 67 -5.09 -2.14 15.03
C PHE A 67 -3.95 -2.64 14.12
N GLY A 68 -3.80 -2.04 12.94
CA GLY A 68 -2.76 -2.47 12.00
C GLY A 68 -2.20 -1.35 11.15
N PHE A 69 -1.17 -1.70 10.39
CA PHE A 69 -0.52 -0.83 9.42
C PHE A 69 -0.43 -1.50 8.06
N LEU A 70 -0.67 -0.77 6.98
CA LEU A 70 -0.33 -1.21 5.63
C LEU A 70 1.14 -0.89 5.38
N ARG A 71 1.97 -1.93 5.36
CA ARG A 71 3.40 -1.86 5.09
C ARG A 71 3.66 -1.78 3.59
N ALA A 72 4.64 -0.96 3.20
CA ALA A 72 5.02 -0.77 1.82
C ALA A 72 6.04 -1.82 1.33
N PRO A 73 5.84 -2.48 0.18
CA PRO A 73 6.83 -3.37 -0.43
C PRO A 73 8.17 -2.68 -0.70
N ALA A 74 8.13 -1.39 -1.06
CA ALA A 74 9.33 -0.58 -1.33
C ALA A 74 10.27 -0.44 -0.11
N TYR A 75 9.75 -0.70 1.10
CA TYR A 75 10.50 -0.67 2.35
C TYR A 75 10.68 -2.08 2.93
N ASN A 76 10.59 -3.13 2.11
CA ASN A 76 10.71 -4.54 2.51
C ASN A 76 9.74 -4.93 3.64
N TYR A 77 8.56 -4.30 3.66
CA TYR A 77 7.55 -4.49 4.71
C TYR A 77 7.99 -4.13 6.13
N LEU A 78 9.10 -3.41 6.28
CA LEU A 78 9.56 -2.91 7.57
C LEU A 78 8.70 -1.72 8.03
N PRO A 79 8.63 -1.48 9.35
CA PRO A 79 7.96 -0.30 9.88
C PRO A 79 8.51 0.99 9.26
N GLY A 80 7.65 1.68 8.54
CA GLY A 80 7.95 2.90 7.83
C GLY A 80 7.15 4.07 8.40
N PRO A 81 7.71 5.29 8.40
CA PRO A 81 6.95 6.47 8.79
C PRO A 81 5.79 6.77 7.81
N ASP A 82 5.80 6.17 6.62
CA ASP A 82 4.86 6.31 5.52
C ASP A 82 3.80 5.20 5.48
N ASP A 83 3.73 4.40 6.55
CA ASP A 83 2.72 3.37 6.74
C ASP A 83 1.33 3.96 6.94
N ILE A 84 0.33 3.19 6.51
CA ILE A 84 -1.07 3.61 6.58
C ILE A 84 -1.73 2.87 7.74
N TYR A 85 -2.17 3.63 8.74
CA TYR A 85 -2.95 3.15 9.86
C TYR A 85 -4.30 2.58 9.41
N VAL A 86 -4.65 1.42 9.98
CA VAL A 86 -5.93 0.74 9.80
C VAL A 86 -6.55 0.50 11.17
N SER A 87 -7.81 0.94 11.34
CA SER A 87 -8.48 0.85 12.63
C SER A 87 -8.97 -0.57 12.92
N PRO A 88 -9.09 -0.96 14.21
CA PRO A 88 -9.64 -2.26 14.60
C PRO A 88 -11.06 -2.49 14.03
N SER A 89 -11.87 -1.43 13.94
CA SER A 89 -13.22 -1.49 13.37
C SER A 89 -13.21 -1.84 11.89
N GLN A 90 -12.26 -1.31 11.11
CA GLN A 90 -12.10 -1.65 9.70
C GLN A 90 -11.66 -3.10 9.52
N ILE A 91 -10.67 -3.53 10.32
CA ILE A 91 -10.16 -4.92 10.32
C ILE A 91 -11.30 -5.90 10.59
N ARG A 92 -12.08 -5.67 11.66
CA ARG A 92 -13.21 -6.55 12.02
C ARG A 92 -14.32 -6.54 10.96
N ARG A 93 -14.73 -5.35 10.49
CA ARG A 93 -15.85 -5.22 9.54
C ARG A 93 -15.57 -5.89 8.18
N LEU A 94 -14.33 -5.83 7.72
CA LEU A 94 -13.91 -6.39 6.44
C LEU A 94 -13.26 -7.78 6.59
N ASN A 95 -13.22 -8.33 7.80
CA ASN A 95 -12.59 -9.61 8.13
C ASN A 95 -11.14 -9.71 7.63
N LEU A 96 -10.39 -8.60 7.75
CA LEU A 96 -9.01 -8.51 7.27
C LEU A 96 -8.08 -9.32 8.17
N ARG A 97 -7.00 -9.83 7.57
CA ARG A 97 -5.95 -10.59 8.25
C ARG A 97 -4.57 -10.06 7.89
N THR A 98 -3.60 -10.32 8.76
CA THR A 98 -2.18 -10.05 8.45
C THR A 98 -1.81 -10.77 7.15
N GLY A 99 -1.23 -10.04 6.20
CA GLY A 99 -0.90 -10.52 4.86
C GLY A 99 -1.84 -10.03 3.76
N ASP A 100 -3.02 -9.49 4.09
CA ASP A 100 -3.93 -8.95 3.08
C ASP A 100 -3.34 -7.70 2.42
N THR A 101 -3.29 -7.69 1.09
CA THR A 101 -2.97 -6.49 0.31
C THR A 101 -4.22 -5.61 0.23
N VAL A 102 -4.17 -4.43 0.82
CA VAL A 102 -5.30 -3.49 0.84
C VAL A 102 -4.95 -2.26 0.02
N GLU A 103 -5.86 -1.87 -0.86
CA GLU A 103 -5.82 -0.59 -1.57
C GLU A 103 -7.08 0.21 -1.20
N GLY A 104 -6.92 1.50 -0.95
CA GLY A 104 -8.03 2.35 -0.58
C GLY A 104 -7.69 3.83 -0.52
N LEU A 105 -8.73 4.62 -0.29
CA LEU A 105 -8.60 6.05 -0.04
C LEU A 105 -7.99 6.26 1.34
N VAL A 106 -6.94 7.08 1.39
CA VAL A 106 -6.24 7.47 2.61
C VAL A 106 -6.40 8.96 2.84
N ARG A 107 -6.41 9.34 4.12
CA ARG A 107 -6.36 10.72 4.56
C ARG A 107 -5.05 10.99 5.27
N SER A 108 -4.59 12.23 5.17
CA SER A 108 -3.47 12.73 5.96
C SER A 108 -3.76 12.64 7.47
N PRO A 109 -2.73 12.44 8.30
CA PRO A 109 -2.86 12.58 9.75
C PRO A 109 -3.42 13.95 10.15
N LYS A 110 -4.25 13.96 11.19
CA LYS A 110 -4.62 15.19 11.91
C LYS A 110 -3.48 15.62 12.85
N ASP A 111 -3.59 16.79 13.48
CA ASP A 111 -2.54 17.36 14.35
C ASP A 111 -2.06 16.43 15.48
N SER A 112 -2.90 15.48 15.92
CA SER A 112 -2.56 14.48 16.95
C SER A 112 -2.07 13.14 16.41
N GLU A 113 -2.03 12.95 15.09
CA GLU A 113 -1.73 11.67 14.43
C GLU A 113 -0.37 11.76 13.69
N ARG A 114 0.37 10.64 13.64
CA ARG A 114 1.67 10.57 12.93
C ARG A 114 1.59 9.90 11.55
N TYR A 115 0.56 9.10 11.30
CA TYR A 115 0.47 8.23 10.12
C TYR A 115 -0.73 8.59 9.26
N PHE A 116 -0.65 8.26 7.97
CA PHE A 116 -1.83 8.27 7.11
C PHE A 116 -2.87 7.30 7.65
N ALA A 117 -4.15 7.61 7.52
CA ALA A 117 -5.22 6.72 7.96
C ALA A 117 -6.07 6.26 6.79
N LEU A 118 -6.38 4.97 6.74
CA LEU A 118 -7.28 4.40 5.76
C LEU A 118 -8.71 4.93 5.99
N LEU A 119 -9.31 5.52 4.96
CA LEU A 119 -10.67 6.04 5.00
C LEU A 119 -11.67 5.01 4.46
N LYS A 120 -11.42 4.52 3.25
CA LYS A 120 -12.31 3.60 2.52
C LYS A 120 -11.48 2.58 1.74
N VAL A 121 -11.78 1.30 1.92
CA VAL A 121 -11.18 0.23 1.13
C VAL A 121 -11.81 0.19 -0.26
N LYS A 122 -10.95 0.11 -1.28
CA LYS A 122 -11.32 -0.05 -2.69
C LYS A 122 -11.17 -1.49 -3.14
N SER A 123 -10.09 -2.17 -2.73
CA SER A 123 -9.85 -3.58 -3.05
C SER A 123 -9.03 -4.29 -1.96
N ILE A 124 -9.24 -5.61 -1.86
CA ILE A 124 -8.52 -6.52 -0.96
C ILE A 124 -7.98 -7.66 -1.83
N ASN A 125 -6.67 -7.91 -1.77
CA ASN A 125 -5.98 -8.93 -2.57
C ASN A 125 -6.35 -8.87 -4.06
N PHE A 126 -6.30 -7.65 -4.64
CA PHE A 126 -6.59 -7.36 -6.04
C PHE A 126 -8.05 -7.57 -6.49
N GLU A 127 -8.95 -7.82 -5.54
CA GLU A 127 -10.36 -8.05 -5.82
C GLU A 127 -11.27 -7.07 -5.06
N ALA A 128 -12.55 -7.05 -5.44
CA ALA A 128 -13.56 -6.28 -4.75
C ALA A 128 -13.71 -6.76 -3.29
N PRO A 129 -13.85 -5.86 -2.29
CA PRO A 129 -13.88 -6.23 -0.87
C PRO A 129 -14.99 -7.22 -0.49
N GLU A 130 -16.07 -7.24 -1.27
CA GLU A 130 -17.20 -8.16 -1.08
C GLU A 130 -16.77 -9.62 -1.24
N LYS A 131 -15.91 -9.92 -2.21
CA LYS A 131 -15.41 -11.29 -2.48
C LYS A 131 -14.48 -11.81 -1.39
N ALA A 132 -13.86 -10.93 -0.60
CA ALA A 132 -12.95 -11.35 0.47
C ALA A 132 -13.68 -12.08 1.60
N LYS A 133 -14.99 -11.85 1.77
CA LYS A 133 -15.79 -12.45 2.85
C LYS A 133 -16.04 -13.94 2.65
N ASP A 134 -16.15 -14.38 1.40
CA ASP A 134 -16.49 -15.76 1.05
C ASP A 134 -15.26 -16.67 0.89
N LYS A 135 -14.06 -16.15 1.18
CA LYS A 135 -12.81 -16.91 1.00
C LYS A 135 -12.67 -17.99 2.06
N THR A 136 -12.37 -19.21 1.60
CA THR A 136 -11.91 -20.30 2.47
C THR A 136 -10.55 -19.94 3.05
N LEU A 137 -10.39 -20.17 4.36
CA LEU A 137 -9.10 -19.99 5.02
C LEU A 137 -8.07 -20.96 4.44
N PHE A 138 -6.83 -20.50 4.29
CA PHE A 138 -5.73 -21.34 3.79
C PHE A 138 -5.57 -22.65 4.59
N SER A 139 -5.75 -22.58 5.91
CA SER A 139 -5.70 -23.75 6.81
C SER A 139 -6.77 -24.81 6.54
N ASN A 140 -7.85 -24.42 5.85
CA ASN A 140 -8.98 -25.30 5.56
C ASN A 140 -8.94 -25.85 4.13
N LEU A 141 -7.94 -25.46 3.33
CA LEU A 141 -7.74 -26.03 2.00
C LEU A 141 -7.24 -27.46 2.11
N THR A 142 -7.74 -28.34 1.26
CA THR A 142 -7.27 -29.73 1.18
C THR A 142 -5.90 -29.75 0.51
N PRO A 143 -4.84 -30.24 1.20
CA PRO A 143 -3.53 -30.36 0.57
C PRO A 143 -3.56 -31.48 -0.48
N LEU A 144 -3.02 -31.18 -1.66
CA LEU A 144 -2.89 -32.12 -2.77
C LEU A 144 -1.45 -32.11 -3.28
N HIS A 145 -1.06 -33.18 -3.96
CA HIS A 145 0.14 -33.15 -4.80
C HIS A 145 -0.07 -32.18 -5.97
N PRO A 146 1.00 -31.54 -6.48
CA PRO A 146 0.90 -30.73 -7.70
C PRO A 146 0.30 -31.53 -8.85
N ASN A 147 -0.79 -31.03 -9.42
CA ASN A 147 -1.49 -31.62 -10.57
C ASN A 147 -1.15 -30.90 -11.89
N GLU A 148 -0.56 -29.71 -11.80
CA GLU A 148 -0.11 -28.92 -12.93
C GLU A 148 1.40 -28.72 -12.86
N ARG A 149 2.08 -28.94 -13.98
CA ARG A 149 3.52 -28.75 -14.10
C ARG A 149 3.83 -27.31 -14.51
N ILE A 150 4.67 -26.63 -13.72
CA ILE A 150 5.25 -25.35 -14.12
C ILE A 150 6.42 -25.63 -15.06
N ASN A 151 6.30 -25.23 -16.33
CA ASN A 151 7.39 -25.36 -17.29
C ASN A 151 8.43 -24.26 -17.04
N LEU A 152 9.63 -24.64 -16.60
CA LEU A 152 10.71 -23.69 -16.31
C LEU A 152 11.57 -23.35 -17.54
N GLU A 153 11.48 -24.12 -18.62
CA GLU A 153 12.27 -23.88 -19.84
C GLU A 153 11.82 -22.57 -20.53
N ALA A 154 12.76 -21.62 -20.65
CA ALA A 154 12.51 -20.32 -21.27
C ALA A 154 13.41 -20.08 -22.48
N LYS A 155 14.74 -20.01 -22.29
CA LYS A 155 15.72 -19.77 -23.36
C LYS A 155 16.64 -20.97 -23.58
N LYS A 156 17.17 -21.11 -24.79
CA LYS A 156 18.00 -22.26 -25.20
C LYS A 156 19.31 -22.37 -24.40
N ASP A 157 19.87 -21.22 -24.01
CA ASP A 157 21.11 -21.04 -23.27
C ASP A 157 20.95 -21.07 -21.74
N GLU A 158 19.71 -21.04 -21.23
CA GLU A 158 19.42 -21.20 -19.80
C GLU A 158 19.39 -22.69 -19.42
N PHE A 159 20.56 -23.30 -19.33
CA PHE A 159 20.67 -24.75 -19.06
C PHE A 159 20.12 -25.16 -17.69
N SER A 160 20.19 -24.31 -16.66
CA SER A 160 19.73 -24.65 -15.31
C SER A 160 18.23 -24.95 -15.24
N THR A 161 17.41 -24.09 -15.85
CA THR A 161 15.95 -24.28 -15.87
C THR A 161 15.56 -25.46 -16.75
N ARG A 162 16.28 -25.70 -17.84
CA ARG A 162 16.07 -26.86 -18.73
C ARG A 162 16.41 -28.18 -18.05
N ILE A 163 17.53 -28.25 -17.34
CA ILE A 163 17.90 -29.43 -16.55
C ILE A 163 16.85 -29.70 -15.47
N MET A 164 16.46 -28.68 -14.70
CA MET A 164 15.44 -28.80 -13.65
C MET A 164 14.07 -29.21 -14.22
N ASN A 165 13.74 -28.77 -15.42
CA ASN A 165 12.48 -29.14 -16.08
C ASN A 165 12.48 -30.61 -16.53
N ILE A 166 13.63 -31.21 -16.82
CA ILE A 166 13.71 -32.61 -17.27
C ILE A 166 13.75 -33.58 -16.09
N MET A 167 14.33 -33.17 -14.95
CA MET A 167 14.33 -33.91 -13.70
C MET A 167 12.92 -34.01 -13.09
#